data_AF-A0A7C0WPE8-F1
#
_entry.id   AF-A0A7C0WPE8-F1
#
_cell.length_a   1.000
_cell.length_b   1.000
_cell.length_c   1.000
_cell.angle_alpha   90.00
_cell.angle_beta   90.00
_cell.angle_gamma   90.00
#
_symmetry.space_group_name_H-M   'P 1'
#
loop_
_entity.id
_entity.type
_entity.pdbx_description
1 polymer ?
#
loop_
_entity_poly.entity_id
_entity_poly.type
_entity_poly.pdbx_seq_one_letter_code
_entity_poly.pdbx_strand_id
1 'polypeptide(L)'
;MRRAEKKLFIVLDEIAQLDAALDQLSQELSMHQHLHDDARRDALVTDDPIDREDARITRQDVDRVLRELKRLESQRSKLDTRRVELLTSLETR
;
A
#
# COMPACT_ATOMS: atom_id res chain seq x y z
N MET A 1 -25.08 21.71 -8.25
CA MET A 1 -24.33 20.83 -7.34
C MET A 1 -23.91 21.61 -6.10
N ARG A 2 -24.30 21.15 -4.90
CA ARG A 2 -23.99 21.82 -3.62
C ARG A 2 -22.51 21.60 -3.27
N ARG A 3 -21.92 22.48 -2.44
CA ARG A 3 -20.50 22.40 -2.03
C ARG A 3 -20.11 21.06 -1.41
N ALA A 4 -21.04 20.43 -0.67
CA ALA A 4 -20.82 19.14 -0.01
C ALA A 4 -20.79 17.97 -1.01
N GLU A 5 -21.69 17.93 -2.00
CA GLU A 5 -21.68 16.96 -3.10
C GLU A 5 -20.36 17.02 -3.88
N LYS A 6 -19.88 18.25 -4.21
CA LYS A 6 -18.59 18.42 -4.89
C LYS A 6 -17.42 17.83 -4.11
N LYS A 7 -17.41 18.05 -2.79
CA LYS A 7 -16.38 17.49 -1.91
C LYS A 7 -16.46 15.96 -1.85
N LEU A 8 -17.67 15.40 -1.83
CA LEU A 8 -17.87 13.96 -1.80
C LEU A 8 -17.31 13.31 -3.07
N PHE A 9 -17.57 13.88 -4.26
CA PHE A 9 -17.00 13.37 -5.51
C PHE A 9 -15.47 13.37 -5.50
N ILE A 10 -14.84 14.46 -5.05
CA ILE A 10 -13.38 14.54 -4.93
C ILE A 10 -12.84 13.45 -4.00
N VAL A 11 -13.47 13.24 -2.84
CA VAL A 11 -13.05 12.19 -1.89
C VAL A 11 -13.20 10.79 -2.50
N LEU A 12 -14.27 10.54 -3.26
CA LEU A 12 -14.46 9.26 -3.95
C LEU A 12 -13.39 9.01 -5.01
N ASP A 13 -13.05 10.04 -5.80
CA ASP A 13 -11.98 9.94 -6.81
C ASP A 13 -10.62 9.66 -6.16
N GLU A 14 -10.31 10.35 -5.05
CA GLU A 14 -9.08 10.12 -4.29
C GLU A 14 -9.03 8.70 -3.67
N ILE A 15 -10.16 8.18 -3.17
CA ILE A 15 -10.25 6.80 -2.68
C ILE A 15 -9.97 5.82 -3.82
N ALA A 16 -10.58 6.01 -4.99
CA ALA A 16 -10.38 5.12 -6.13
C ALA A 16 -8.91 5.11 -6.60
N GLN A 17 -8.23 6.26 -6.58
CA GLN A 17 -6.80 6.36 -6.89
C GLN A 17 -5.95 5.62 -5.85
N LEU A 18 -6.26 5.75 -4.57
CA LEU A 18 -5.55 5.04 -3.51
C LEU A 18 -5.78 3.53 -3.57
N ASP A 19 -7.00 3.07 -3.82
CA ASP A 19 -7.32 1.65 -3.96
C ASP A 19 -6.53 1.03 -5.13
N ALA A 20 -6.46 1.71 -6.28
CA ALA A 20 -5.64 1.27 -7.40
C ALA A 20 -4.14 1.21 -7.07
N ALA A 21 -3.62 2.19 -6.33
CA ALA A 21 -2.22 2.19 -5.89
C ALA A 21 -1.94 1.07 -4.88
N LEU A 22 -2.86 0.80 -3.95
CA LEU A 22 -2.77 -0.30 -3.00
C LEU A 22 -2.73 -1.65 -3.70
N ASP A 23 -3.57 -1.86 -4.72
CA ASP A 23 -3.58 -3.07 -5.52
C ASP A 23 -2.24 -3.27 -6.25
N GLN A 24 -1.71 -2.21 -6.87
CA GLN A 24 -0.42 -2.27 -7.55
C GLN A 24 0.72 -2.58 -6.57
N LEU A 25 0.78 -1.91 -5.42
CA LEU A 25 1.84 -2.17 -4.42
C LEU A 25 1.71 -3.55 -3.79
N SER A 26 0.49 -4.09 -3.65
CA SER A 26 0.28 -5.44 -3.13
C SER A 26 0.83 -6.50 -4.08
N GLN A 27 0.67 -6.29 -5.39
CA GLN A 27 1.28 -7.14 -6.41
C GLN A 27 2.81 -7.03 -6.39
N GLU A 28 3.35 -5.81 -6.28
CA GLU A 28 4.79 -5.58 -6.14
C GLU A 28 5.37 -6.25 -4.89
N LEU A 29 4.66 -6.17 -3.76
CA LEU A 29 5.05 -6.83 -2.51
C LEU A 29 5.17 -8.35 -2.71
N SER A 30 4.19 -8.96 -3.37
CA SER A 30 4.22 -10.41 -3.66
C SER A 30 5.47 -10.79 -4.45
N MET A 31 5.85 -9.98 -5.43
CA MET A 31 7.07 -10.20 -6.22
C MET A 31 8.33 -10.10 -5.35
N HIS A 32 8.47 -9.05 -4.54
CA HIS A 32 9.63 -8.89 -3.65
C HIS A 32 9.72 -9.99 -2.60
N GLN A 33 8.58 -10.50 -2.10
CA GLN A 33 8.55 -11.63 -1.18
C GLN A 33 9.12 -12.89 -1.82
N HIS A 34 8.74 -13.18 -3.07
CA HIS A 34 9.31 -14.31 -3.81
C HIS A 34 10.83 -14.16 -4.02
N LEU A 35 11.28 -12.98 -4.44
CA LEU A 35 12.72 -12.70 -4.61
C LEU A 35 13.49 -12.87 -3.29
N HIS A 36 12.91 -12.40 -2.19
CA HIS A 36 13.53 -12.55 -0.87
C HIS A 36 13.58 -14.01 -0.41
N ASP A 37 12.51 -14.78 -0.66
CA ASP A 37 12.49 -16.20 -0.33
C ASP A 37 13.53 -17.00 -1.14
N ASP A 38 13.75 -16.63 -2.40
CA ASP A 38 14.79 -17.22 -3.25
C ASP A 38 16.19 -16.87 -2.72
N ALA A 39 16.49 -15.58 -2.56
CA ALA A 39 17.79 -15.13 -2.05
C ALA A 39 18.11 -15.69 -0.65
N ARG A 40 17.08 -15.82 0.21
CA ARG A 40 17.23 -16.45 1.53
C ARG A 40 17.58 -17.93 1.41
N ARG A 41 16.99 -18.66 0.45
CA ARG A 41 17.33 -20.07 0.23
C ARG A 41 18.76 -20.22 -0.26
N ASP A 42 19.19 -19.38 -1.20
CA ASP A 42 20.55 -19.42 -1.73
C ASP A 42 21.58 -19.16 -0.62
N ALA A 43 21.37 -18.12 0.19
CA ALA A 43 22.21 -17.78 1.34
C ALA A 43 22.29 -18.86 2.44
N LEU A 44 21.33 -19.80 2.49
CA LEU A 44 21.34 -20.93 3.42
C LEU A 44 22.09 -22.14 2.88
N VAL A 45 22.17 -22.27 1.55
CA VAL A 45 22.79 -23.41 0.86
C VAL A 45 24.26 -23.13 0.57
N THR A 46 24.64 -21.86 0.39
CA THR A 46 26.00 -21.43 0.11
C THR A 46 26.62 -20.77 1.35
N ASP A 47 27.97 -20.80 1.44
CA ASP A 47 28.71 -19.97 2.41
C ASP A 47 29.22 -18.67 1.76
N ASP A 48 28.60 -18.26 0.64
CA ASP A 48 29.00 -17.08 -0.12
C ASP A 48 28.52 -15.80 0.59
N PRO A 49 29.42 -14.87 0.93
CA PRO A 49 29.03 -13.56 1.46
C PRO A 49 28.10 -12.76 0.55
N ILE A 50 28.15 -12.97 -0.77
CA ILE A 50 27.30 -12.27 -1.74
C ILE A 50 25.85 -12.68 -1.57
N ASP A 51 25.56 -13.98 -1.46
CA ASP A 51 24.18 -14.46 -1.32
C ASP A 51 23.52 -13.96 -0.01
N ARG A 52 24.31 -13.84 1.08
CA ARG A 52 23.82 -13.23 2.34
C ARG A 52 23.48 -11.75 2.18
N GLU A 53 24.26 -11.04 1.36
CA GLU A 53 24.02 -9.62 1.07
C GLU A 53 22.77 -9.46 0.19
N ASP A 54 22.58 -10.31 -0.82
CA ASP A 54 21.37 -10.32 -1.67
C ASP A 54 20.11 -10.62 -0.84
N ALA A 55 20.19 -11.57 0.10
CA ALA A 55 19.10 -11.83 1.04
C ALA A 55 18.77 -10.60 1.92
N ARG A 56 19.79 -9.80 2.29
CA ARG A 56 19.60 -8.56 3.05
C ARG A 56 18.98 -7.46 2.20
N ILE A 57 19.40 -7.30 0.95
CA ILE A 57 18.88 -6.29 0.02
C ILE A 57 17.40 -6.56 -0.28
N THR A 58 17.07 -7.78 -0.71
CA THR A 58 15.70 -8.20 -1.00
C THR A 58 14.78 -8.04 0.22
N ARG A 59 15.29 -8.29 1.42
CA ARG A 59 14.55 -8.02 2.66
C ARG A 59 14.22 -6.54 2.83
N GLN A 60 15.16 -5.65 2.54
CA GLN A 60 14.96 -4.20 2.64
C GLN A 60 13.92 -3.70 1.63
N ASP A 61 13.87 -4.28 0.44
CA ASP A 61 12.84 -3.97 -0.56
C ASP A 61 11.44 -4.39 -0.05
N VAL A 62 11.29 -5.59 0.50
CA VAL A 62 10.04 -6.04 1.15
C VAL A 62 9.61 -5.06 2.25
N ASP A 63 10.52 -4.69 3.15
CA ASP A 63 10.23 -3.77 4.25
C ASP A 63 9.92 -2.34 3.76
N ARG A 64 10.47 -1.91 2.62
CA ARG A 64 10.13 -0.64 1.98
C ARG A 64 8.69 -0.65 1.49
N VAL A 65 8.30 -1.66 0.70
CA VAL A 65 6.95 -1.75 0.12
C VAL A 65 5.89 -1.90 1.22
N LEU A 66 6.15 -2.71 2.26
CA LEU A 66 5.24 -2.83 3.40
C LEU A 66 4.98 -1.51 4.12
N ARG A 67 6.03 -0.68 4.31
CA ARG A 67 5.87 0.65 4.92
C ARG A 67 5.01 1.56 4.05
N GLU A 68 5.17 1.49 2.75
CA GLU A 68 4.39 2.32 1.83
C GLU A 68 2.94 1.87 1.75
N LEU A 69 2.67 0.56 1.67
CA LEU A 69 1.32 0.00 1.78
C LEU A 69 0.61 0.51 3.03
N LYS A 70 1.23 0.36 4.20
CA LYS A 70 0.67 0.82 5.48
C LYS A 70 0.37 2.33 5.48
N ARG A 71 1.23 3.13 4.83
CA ARG A 71 1.02 4.58 4.69
C ARG A 71 -0.23 4.87 3.86
N LEU A 72 -0.38 4.20 2.70
CA LEU A 72 -1.51 4.38 1.80
C LEU A 72 -2.81 3.86 2.43
N GLU A 73 -2.80 2.72 3.11
CA GLU A 73 -3.95 2.18 3.86
C GLU A 73 -4.44 3.18 4.93
N SER A 74 -3.50 3.80 5.65
CA SER A 74 -3.83 4.83 6.64
C SER A 74 -4.48 6.07 6.00
N GLN A 75 -3.98 6.50 4.82
CA GLN A 75 -4.57 7.61 4.08
C GLN A 75 -5.97 7.27 3.57
N ARG A 76 -6.14 6.07 3.00
CA ARG A 76 -7.42 5.56 2.50
C ARG A 76 -8.45 5.49 3.62
N SER A 77 -8.08 4.98 4.79
CA SER A 77 -8.97 4.92 5.97
C SER A 77 -9.44 6.32 6.40
N LYS A 78 -8.58 7.34 6.38
CA LYS A 78 -8.96 8.72 6.71
C LYS A 78 -9.95 9.29 5.70
N LEU A 79 -9.76 9.03 4.41
CA LEU A 79 -10.70 9.45 3.37
C LEU A 79 -12.04 8.72 3.48
N ASP A 80 -12.04 7.45 3.87
CA ASP A 80 -13.26 6.67 4.10
C ASP A 80 -14.09 7.26 5.26
N THR A 81 -13.44 7.59 6.39
CA THR A 81 -14.07 8.34 7.49
C THR A 81 -14.66 9.66 6.99
N ARG A 82 -13.89 10.40 6.18
CA ARG A 82 -14.35 11.68 5.62
C ARG A 82 -15.53 11.53 4.68
N ARG A 83 -15.57 10.44 3.88
CA ARG A 83 -16.70 10.10 3.01
C ARG A 83 -17.96 9.89 3.84
N VAL A 84 -17.86 9.11 4.93
CA VAL A 84 -18.99 8.84 5.84
C VAL A 84 -19.50 10.14 6.47
N GLU A 85 -18.62 11.00 7.00
CA GLU A 85 -19.01 12.31 7.55
C GLU A 85 -19.78 13.18 6.54
N LEU A 86 -19.29 13.23 5.29
CA LEU A 86 -19.94 14.01 4.23
C LEU A 86 -21.32 13.44 3.87
N LEU A 87 -21.46 12.12 3.79
CA LEU A 87 -22.74 11.45 3.53
C LEU A 87 -23.75 11.76 4.63
N THR A 88 -23.39 11.56 5.91
CA THR A 88 -24.26 11.88 7.03
C THR A 88 -24.69 13.36 7.03
N SER A 89 -23.77 14.28 6.68
CA SER A 89 -24.08 15.71 6.60
C SER A 89 -25.07 16.07 5.47
N LEU A 90 -25.15 15.24 4.42
CA LEU A 90 -26.08 15.41 3.30
C LEU A 90 -27.45 14.82 3.63
N GLU A 91 -27.50 13.71 4.37
CA GLU A 91 -28.75 13.07 4.82
C GLU A 91 -29.50 13.88 5.88
N THR A 92 -28.77 14.62 6.70
CA THR A 92 -29.35 15.43 7.79
C THR A 92 -29.83 16.83 7.30
N ARG A 93 -29.82 17.10 6.00
CA ARG A 93 -30.18 18.39 5.38
C ARG A 93 -31.42 18.31 4.53
#